data_AF-A0A924JAI8-F1
#
_entry.id   AF-A0A924JAI8-F1
#
_cell.length_a   1.000
_cell.length_b   1.000
_cell.length_c   1.000
_cell.angle_alpha   90.00
_cell.angle_beta   90.00
_cell.angle_gamma   90.00
#
_symmetry.space_group_name_H-M   'P 1'
#
loop_
_entity.id
_entity.type
_entity.pdbx_description
1 polymer ?
#
loop_
_entity_poly.entity_id
_entity_poly.type
_entity_poly.pdbx_seq_one_letter_code
_entity_poly.pdbx_strand_id
1 'polypeptide(L)'
;MNTECPISQQYVRMLSVLSRQYALSVRFVALFPSKTDTPRLIQAFGKDYGLTFPGRPDAGAKLARQLRARVTPEVVVLDTTGRIRYRGAIDDWYLALGKHRSDVTEPYLPNALNALIAGNEVTVRETEAVGCLIE
;
A
#
# COMPACT_ATOMS: atom_id res chain seq x y z
N MET A 1 -4.44 3.90 1.46
CA MET A 1 -3.84 4.99 2.25
C MET A 1 -4.94 5.81 2.86
N ASN A 2 -4.70 6.52 3.95
CA ASN A 2 -5.61 7.52 4.51
C ASN A 2 -4.75 8.71 4.98
N THR A 3 -5.18 9.95 4.73
CA THR A 3 -4.37 11.14 5.04
C THR A 3 -4.16 11.38 6.53
N GLU A 4 -5.08 10.90 7.37
CA GLU A 4 -5.08 11.07 8.83
C GLU A 4 -4.51 9.85 9.58
N CYS A 5 -4.26 8.74 8.89
CA CYS A 5 -3.74 7.51 9.51
C CYS A 5 -2.23 7.62 9.76
N PRO A 6 -1.75 7.54 11.03
CA PRO A 6 -0.32 7.62 11.34
C PRO A 6 0.50 6.52 10.67
N ILE A 7 -0.06 5.32 10.54
CA ILE A 7 0.60 4.18 9.91
C ILE A 7 0.80 4.45 8.40
N SER A 8 -0.19 5.06 7.73
CA SER A 8 -0.07 5.49 6.33
C SER A 8 1.02 6.55 6.16
N GLN A 9 1.09 7.52 7.08
CA GLN A 9 2.09 8.59 7.08
C GLN A 9 3.53 8.05 7.25
N GLN A 10 3.72 6.99 8.04
CA GLN A 10 5.04 6.39 8.23
C GLN A 10 5.48 5.53 7.04
N TYR A 11 4.56 4.78 6.42
CA TYR A 11 4.90 3.90 5.30
C TYR A 11 5.05 4.59 3.94
N VAL A 12 4.41 5.75 3.72
CA VAL A 12 4.33 6.34 2.38
C VAL A 12 5.70 6.70 1.79
N ARG A 13 6.67 7.09 2.63
CA ARG A 13 8.03 7.39 2.17
C ARG A 13 8.72 6.15 1.63
N MET A 14 8.62 5.03 2.34
CA MET A 14 9.17 3.75 1.89
C MET A 14 8.49 3.28 0.61
N LEU A 15 7.16 3.34 0.52
CA LEU A 15 6.43 3.00 -0.70
C LEU A 15 6.83 3.90 -1.88
N SER A 16 7.17 5.16 -1.61
CA SER A 16 7.67 6.08 -2.64
C SER A 16 9.07 5.69 -3.12
N VAL A 17 9.95 5.20 -2.24
CA VAL A 17 11.23 4.58 -2.62
C VAL A 17 10.99 3.36 -3.51
N LEU A 18 10.12 2.44 -3.08
CA LEU A 18 9.78 1.25 -3.86
C LEU A 18 9.18 1.62 -5.23
N SER A 19 8.30 2.62 -5.31
CA SER A 19 7.72 3.06 -6.58
C SER A 19 8.77 3.51 -7.60
N ARG A 20 9.87 4.10 -7.13
CA ARG A 20 11.00 4.51 -7.99
C ARG A 20 11.87 3.33 -8.35
N GLN A 21 12.16 2.47 -7.38
CA GLN A 21 12.95 1.25 -7.58
C GLN A 21 12.32 0.33 -8.64
N TYR A 22 11.00 0.20 -8.64
CA TYR A 22 10.26 -0.69 -9.55
C TYR A 22 9.66 0.02 -10.77
N ALA A 23 10.02 1.29 -11.04
CA ALA A 23 9.35 2.13 -12.03
C ALA A 23 9.33 1.55 -13.47
N LEU A 24 10.31 0.72 -13.82
CA LEU A 24 10.39 0.08 -15.15
C LEU A 24 9.43 -1.09 -15.32
N SER A 25 8.94 -1.68 -14.23
CA SER A 25 8.18 -2.94 -14.26
C SER A 25 6.82 -2.85 -13.58
N VAL A 26 6.63 -1.91 -12.65
CA VAL A 26 5.45 -1.84 -11.79
C VAL A 26 4.94 -0.41 -11.74
N ARG A 27 3.62 -0.24 -11.88
CA ARG A 27 2.94 1.05 -11.68
C ARG A 27 2.34 1.09 -10.28
N PHE A 28 2.64 2.16 -9.54
CA PHE A 28 2.10 2.40 -8.21
C PHE A 28 1.01 3.47 -8.26
N VAL A 29 -0.09 3.23 -7.55
CA VAL A 29 -1.18 4.19 -7.32
C VAL A 29 -1.65 4.06 -5.87
N ALA A 30 -1.73 5.17 -5.15
CA ALA A 30 -2.32 5.19 -3.81
C ALA A 30 -3.80 5.54 -3.90
N LEU A 31 -4.66 4.63 -3.43
CA LEU A 31 -6.08 4.90 -3.24
C LEU A 31 -6.33 5.43 -1.82
N PHE A 32 -7.16 6.46 -1.74
CA PHE A 32 -7.57 7.13 -0.51
C PHE A 32 -9.08 6.95 -0.33
N PRO A 33 -9.53 5.93 0.44
CA PRO A 33 -10.92 5.49 0.42
C PRO A 33 -11.85 6.35 1.28
N SER A 34 -11.29 7.19 2.17
CA SER A 34 -12.12 8.06 3.01
C SER A 34 -12.86 9.08 2.16
N LYS A 35 -14.14 9.32 2.50
CA LYS A 35 -14.92 10.41 1.87
C LYS A 35 -14.33 11.79 2.19
N THR A 36 -13.52 11.91 3.24
CA THR A 36 -12.86 13.15 3.64
C THR A 36 -11.54 13.39 2.89
N ASP A 37 -10.96 12.38 2.23
CA ASP A 37 -9.69 12.51 1.51
C ASP A 37 -9.86 13.26 0.17
N THR A 38 -9.97 14.59 0.26
CA THR A 38 -10.08 15.45 -0.93
C THR A 38 -8.77 15.51 -1.73
N PRO A 39 -8.79 15.85 -3.04
CA PRO A 39 -7.56 16.04 -3.81
C PRO A 39 -6.55 17.02 -3.17
N ARG A 40 -7.05 18.06 -2.49
CA ARG A 40 -6.22 19.03 -1.77
C ARG A 40 -5.51 18.40 -0.58
N LEU A 41 -6.22 17.58 0.21
CA LEU A 41 -5.64 16.87 1.36
C LEU A 41 -4.64 15.80 0.90
N ILE A 42 -4.94 15.07 -0.18
CA ILE A 42 -4.00 14.11 -0.77
C ILE A 42 -2.73 14.82 -1.27
N GLN A 43 -2.86 16.00 -1.88
CA GLN A 43 -1.71 16.79 -2.30
C GLN A 43 -0.87 17.27 -1.10
N ALA A 44 -1.52 17.74 -0.02
CA ALA A 44 -0.85 18.13 1.21
C ALA A 44 -0.12 16.93 1.85
N PHE A 45 -0.80 15.80 1.99
CA PHE A 45 -0.21 14.55 2.46
C PHE A 45 1.03 14.15 1.65
N GLY A 46 0.99 14.32 0.33
CA GLY A 46 2.15 14.04 -0.51
C GLY A 46 3.33 14.98 -0.27
N LYS A 47 3.08 16.27 0.00
CA LYS A 47 4.12 17.24 0.37
C LYS A 47 4.70 16.95 1.75
N ASP A 48 3.84 16.64 2.72
CA ASP A 48 4.22 16.52 4.12
C ASP A 48 4.94 15.20 4.42
N TYR A 49 4.49 14.10 3.80
CA TYR A 49 4.99 12.75 4.09
C TYR A 49 5.78 12.11 2.95
N GLY A 50 5.83 12.75 1.78
CA GLY A 50 6.69 12.35 0.67
C GLY A 50 6.09 11.28 -0.25
N LEU A 51 4.78 11.36 -0.56
CA LEU A 51 4.15 10.57 -1.62
C LEU A 51 4.64 11.03 -2.99
N THR A 52 5.43 10.21 -3.70
CA THR A 52 5.97 10.59 -5.02
C THR A 52 5.32 9.88 -6.21
N PHE A 53 4.26 9.10 -5.97
CA PHE A 53 3.49 8.42 -7.02
C PHE A 53 2.02 8.85 -6.97
N PRO A 54 1.22 8.63 -8.03
CA PRO A 54 -0.14 9.14 -8.09
C PRO A 54 -1.03 8.72 -6.91
N GLY A 55 -1.50 9.71 -6.15
CA GLY A 55 -2.60 9.56 -5.20
C GLY A 55 -3.94 9.85 -5.87
N ARG A 56 -4.96 9.04 -5.58
CA ARG A 56 -6.32 9.18 -6.11
C ARG A 56 -7.36 9.01 -5.00
N PRO A 57 -8.35 9.91 -4.90
CA PRO A 57 -9.52 9.66 -4.08
C PRO A 57 -10.25 8.40 -4.56
N ASP A 58 -10.72 7.59 -3.62
CA ASP A 58 -11.65 6.47 -3.81
C ASP A 58 -12.82 6.66 -2.83
N ALA A 59 -13.47 7.83 -2.90
CA ALA A 59 -14.47 8.23 -1.91
C ALA A 59 -15.58 7.18 -1.74
N GLY A 60 -15.70 6.65 -0.52
CA GLY A 60 -16.64 5.58 -0.18
C GLY A 60 -16.12 4.17 -0.50
N ALA A 61 -14.80 4.03 -0.66
CA ALA A 61 -14.07 2.77 -0.77
C ALA A 61 -14.53 1.85 -1.92
N LYS A 62 -14.95 2.40 -3.06
CA LYS A 62 -15.52 1.59 -4.15
C LYS A 62 -14.48 0.63 -4.74
N LEU A 63 -13.33 1.16 -5.15
CA LEU A 63 -12.25 0.35 -5.71
C LEU A 63 -11.56 -0.47 -4.62
N ALA A 64 -11.32 0.13 -3.45
CA ALA A 64 -10.70 -0.57 -2.32
C ALA A 64 -11.49 -1.84 -1.93
N ARG A 65 -12.83 -1.77 -1.86
CA ARG A 65 -13.68 -2.94 -1.58
C ARG A 65 -13.68 -3.97 -2.71
N GLN A 66 -13.69 -3.52 -3.97
CA GLN A 66 -13.57 -4.44 -5.13
C GLN A 66 -12.24 -5.20 -5.10
N LEU A 67 -11.16 -4.54 -4.67
CA LEU A 67 -9.83 -5.12 -4.47
C LEU A 67 -9.69 -5.86 -3.12
N ARG A 68 -10.77 -5.91 -2.34
CA ARG A 68 -10.87 -6.57 -1.03
C ARG A 68 -9.87 -6.04 0.01
N ALA A 69 -9.46 -4.78 -0.11
CA ALA A 69 -8.71 -4.10 0.93
C ALA A 69 -9.62 -3.84 2.15
N ARG A 70 -9.08 -4.00 3.35
CA ARG A 70 -9.77 -3.94 4.64
C ARG A 70 -9.26 -2.80 5.51
N VAL A 71 -7.97 -2.46 5.40
CA VAL A 71 -7.33 -1.44 6.24
C VAL A 71 -6.47 -0.46 5.45
N THR A 72 -6.04 0.62 6.11
CA THR A 72 -5.06 1.57 5.58
C THR A 72 -3.87 1.71 6.53
N PRO A 73 -2.62 1.55 6.03
CA PRO A 73 -2.25 1.13 4.68
C PRO A 73 -2.40 -0.38 4.46
N GLU A 74 -2.77 -0.76 3.24
CA GLU A 74 -2.77 -2.15 2.73
C GLU A 74 -2.40 -2.09 1.25
N VAL A 75 -1.63 -3.06 0.77
CA VAL A 75 -1.22 -3.13 -0.64
C VAL A 75 -1.94 -4.26 -1.36
N VAL A 76 -2.27 -4.03 -2.62
CA VAL A 76 -2.85 -5.03 -3.53
C VAL A 76 -2.04 -5.00 -4.81
N VAL A 77 -1.44 -6.13 -5.18
CA VAL A 77 -0.65 -6.30 -6.40
C VAL A 77 -1.51 -7.04 -7.42
N LEU A 78 -1.70 -6.40 -8.58
CA LEU A 78 -2.40 -6.96 -9.72
C LEU A 78 -1.41 -7.34 -10.81
N ASP A 79 -1.65 -8.46 -11.50
CA ASP A 79 -0.97 -8.74 -12.76
C ASP A 79 -1.61 -7.98 -13.94
N THR A 80 -1.03 -8.14 -15.13
CA THR A 80 -1.51 -7.49 -16.36
C THR A 80 -2.91 -7.94 -16.81
N THR A 81 -3.43 -9.03 -16.25
CA THR A 81 -4.80 -9.51 -16.48
C THR A 81 -5.79 -9.01 -15.43
N GLY A 82 -5.32 -8.22 -14.46
CA GLY A 82 -6.13 -7.68 -13.37
C GLY A 82 -6.37 -8.66 -12.23
N ARG A 83 -5.65 -9.80 -12.17
CA ARG A 83 -5.77 -10.77 -11.08
C ARG A 83 -4.91 -10.35 -9.90
N ILE A 84 -5.45 -10.51 -8.69
CA ILE A 84 -4.70 -10.28 -7.45
C ILE A 84 -3.65 -11.37 -7.28
N ARG A 85 -2.38 -10.96 -7.22
CA ARG A 85 -1.23 -11.84 -6.98
C ARG A 85 -0.68 -11.74 -5.57
N TYR A 86 -0.89 -10.60 -4.93
CA TYR A 86 -0.58 -10.37 -3.53
C TYR A 86 -1.55 -9.36 -2.91
N ARG A 87 -1.94 -9.55 -1.65
CA ARG A 87 -2.67 -8.55 -0.86
C ARG A 87 -2.20 -8.60 0.60
N GLY A 88 -1.99 -7.45 1.22
CA GLY A 88 -1.79 -7.41 2.67
C GLY A 88 -0.83 -6.33 3.12
N ALA A 89 -0.03 -6.67 4.12
CA ALA A 89 1.00 -5.82 4.69
C ALA A 89 2.09 -5.48 3.67
N ILE A 90 2.82 -4.39 3.91
CA ILE A 90 3.95 -4.00 3.08
C ILE A 90 5.19 -4.82 3.50
N ASP A 91 5.37 -4.98 4.80
CA ASP A 91 6.41 -5.75 5.50
C ASP A 91 5.91 -6.15 6.90
N ASP A 92 6.79 -6.72 7.74
CA ASP A 92 6.51 -7.11 9.12
C ASP A 92 6.87 -6.04 10.17
N TRP A 93 7.05 -4.78 9.77
CA TRP A 93 7.43 -3.72 10.71
C TRP A 93 6.34 -3.49 11.76
N TYR A 94 5.08 -3.37 11.35
CA TYR A 94 3.94 -3.30 12.27
C TYR A 94 3.38 -4.67 12.61
N LEU A 95 3.39 -5.02 13.89
CA LEU A 95 2.83 -6.26 14.42
C LEU A 95 1.37 -6.09 14.88
N ALA A 96 1.03 -4.92 15.39
CA ALA A 96 -0.31 -4.53 15.81
C ALA A 96 -0.37 -2.99 15.95
N LEU A 97 -1.57 -2.44 16.18
CA LEU A 97 -1.72 -1.01 16.46
C LEU A 97 -0.85 -0.61 17.66
N GLY A 98 0.04 0.36 17.46
CA GLY A 98 0.99 0.83 18.49
C GLY A 98 2.16 -0.11 18.77
N LYS A 99 2.29 -1.25 18.08
CA LYS A 99 3.38 -2.22 18.27
C LYS A 99 4.10 -2.50 16.96
N HIS A 100 5.39 -2.17 16.93
CA HIS A 100 6.26 -2.37 15.77
C HIS A 100 7.60 -2.98 16.18
N ARG A 101 8.30 -3.57 15.21
CA ARG A 101 9.67 -4.08 15.35
C ARG A 101 10.68 -2.95 15.29
N SER A 102 11.90 -3.21 15.77
CA SER A 102 13.04 -2.32 15.51
C SER A 102 13.41 -2.32 14.03
N ASP A 103 13.37 -3.50 13.41
CA ASP A 103 13.83 -3.74 12.04
C ASP A 103 12.85 -4.64 11.29
N VAL A 104 12.77 -4.41 9.97
CA VAL A 104 12.04 -5.28 9.03
C VAL A 104 12.83 -6.56 8.81
N THR A 105 12.18 -7.70 8.99
CA THR A 105 12.76 -9.01 8.67
C THR A 105 12.09 -9.68 7.47
N GLU A 106 10.86 -9.28 7.15
CA GLU A 106 10.07 -9.87 6.06
C GLU A 106 9.51 -8.76 5.14
N PRO A 107 10.20 -8.42 4.04
CA PRO A 107 9.75 -7.39 3.09
C PRO A 107 8.73 -7.97 2.10
N TYR A 108 7.50 -8.20 2.56
CA TYR A 108 6.48 -8.93 1.79
C TYR A 108 6.18 -8.35 0.40
N LEU A 109 5.98 -7.02 0.29
CA LEU A 109 5.71 -6.39 -0.99
C LEU A 109 6.91 -6.53 -1.96
N PRO A 110 8.15 -6.15 -1.59
CA PRO A 110 9.33 -6.42 -2.41
C PRO A 110 9.46 -7.89 -2.84
N ASN A 111 9.24 -8.84 -1.93
CA ASN A 111 9.30 -10.27 -2.23
C ASN A 111 8.27 -10.66 -3.32
N ALA A 112 7.03 -10.21 -3.19
CA ALA A 112 5.99 -10.46 -4.18
C ALA A 112 6.30 -9.82 -5.54
N LEU A 113 6.77 -8.56 -5.55
CA LEU A 113 7.13 -7.87 -6.80
C LEU A 113 8.31 -8.54 -7.51
N ASN A 114 9.36 -8.89 -6.77
CA ASN A 114 10.55 -9.56 -7.32
C ASN A 114 10.19 -10.92 -7.92
N ALA A 115 9.36 -11.70 -7.25
CA ALA A 115 8.88 -12.99 -7.77
C ALA A 115 8.13 -12.81 -9.09
N LEU A 116 7.19 -11.87 -9.16
CA LEU A 116 6.41 -11.62 -10.38
C LEU A 116 7.26 -11.10 -11.54
N ILE A 117 8.20 -10.20 -11.27
CA ILE A 117 9.13 -9.67 -12.28
C ILE A 117 10.03 -10.78 -12.84
N ALA A 118 10.45 -11.72 -11.99
CA ALA A 118 11.23 -12.88 -12.39
C ALA A 118 10.40 -13.98 -13.10
N GLY A 119 9.08 -13.79 -13.27
CA GLY A 119 8.19 -14.81 -13.85
C GLY A 119 7.86 -15.97 -12.90
N ASN A 120 8.20 -15.83 -11.61
CA ASN A 120 7.96 -16.85 -10.58
C ASN A 120 6.58 -16.71 -9.94
N GLU A 121 6.18 -17.75 -9.22
CA GLU A 121 4.99 -17.72 -8.38
C GLU A 121 5.23 -16.95 -7.08
N VAL A 122 4.24 -16.17 -6.64
CA VAL A 122 4.24 -15.53 -5.32
C VAL A 122 3.84 -16.59 -4.30
N THR A 123 4.77 -16.99 -3.43
CA THR A 123 4.57 -18.02 -2.41
C THR A 123 3.62 -17.56 -1.29
N VAL A 124 3.82 -16.33 -0.80
CA VAL A 124 2.95 -15.69 0.20
C VAL A 124 2.01 -14.73 -0.52
N ARG A 125 0.77 -15.16 -0.77
CA ARG A 125 -0.22 -14.37 -1.54
C ARG A 125 -1.08 -13.44 -0.68
N GLU A 126 -1.18 -13.73 0.62
CA GLU A 126 -1.94 -12.90 1.56
C GLU A 126 -1.18 -12.77 2.89
N THR A 127 -1.16 -11.55 3.44
CA THR A 127 -0.70 -11.26 4.81
C THR A 127 -1.69 -10.34 5.49
N GLU A 128 -1.64 -10.28 6.83
CA GLU A 128 -2.47 -9.37 7.61
C GLU A 128 -1.83 -7.99 7.68
N ALA A 129 -2.49 -6.98 7.12
CA ALA A 129 -2.08 -5.59 7.24
C ALA A 129 -2.60 -4.99 8.57
N VAL A 130 -1.77 -4.16 9.19
CA VAL A 130 -2.12 -3.41 10.40
C VAL A 130 -2.43 -1.97 10.01
N GLY A 131 -3.63 -1.49 10.34
CA GLY A 131 -4.08 -0.19 9.88
C GLY A 131 -5.44 0.23 10.40
N CYS A 132 -5.85 1.45 10.06
CA CYS A 132 -7.21 1.93 10.29
C CYS A 132 -8.17 1.22 9.32
N LEU A 133 -9.33 0.78 9.81
CA LEU A 133 -10.35 0.13 8.99
C LEU A 133 -10.81 1.04 7.85
N ILE A 134 -11.14 0.42 6.71
CA ILE A 134 -11.80 1.09 5.60
C ILE A 134 -13.31 1.05 5.83
N GLU A 135 -13.93 2.21 5.95
CA GLU A 135 -15.38 2.38 6.16
C GLU A 135 -16.19 2.45 4.87
#